data_AF-A0A3D1FBX4-F1
#
_entry.id   AF-A0A3D1FBX4-F1
#
_cell.length_a   1.000
_cell.length_b   1.000
_cell.length_c   1.000
_cell.angle_alpha   90.00
_cell.angle_beta   90.00
_cell.angle_gamma   90.00
#
_symmetry.space_group_name_H-M   'P 1'
#
loop_
_entity.id
_entity.type
_entity.pdbx_description
1 polymer ?
#
loop_
_entity_poly.entity_id
_entity_poly.type
_entity_poly.pdbx_seq_one_letter_code
_entity_poly.pdbx_strand_id
1 'polypeptide(L)'
;MHKEILKIIANILFYLGGFICCLNFYLSFLRYPVYKILKKTEKYKWISGLPFVGSLFVVISLFLLYQIKWILISGIVLISIDTGGIHWFLGTVLYHELFKKKENA
;
A
#
# COMPACT_ATOMS: atom_id res chain seq x y z
N MET A 1 0.02 -25.66 -19.91
CA MET A 1 0.97 -25.65 -18.76
C MET A 1 1.45 -24.23 -18.42
N HIS A 2 2.08 -23.47 -19.32
CA HIS A 2 2.58 -22.11 -19.01
C HIS A 2 1.51 -21.11 -18.52
N LYS A 3 0.31 -21.11 -19.13
CA LYS A 3 -0.76 -20.20 -18.70
C LYS A 3 -1.24 -20.46 -17.26
N GLU A 4 -1.24 -21.71 -16.82
CA GLU A 4 -1.66 -22.08 -15.47
C GLU A 4 -0.60 -21.71 -14.43
N ILE A 5 0.69 -21.92 -14.74
CA ILE A 5 1.80 -21.46 -13.90
C ILE A 5 1.76 -19.94 -13.72
N LEU A 6 1.51 -19.19 -14.80
CA LEU A 6 1.42 -17.73 -14.75
C LEU A 6 0.27 -17.26 -13.86
N LYS A 7 -0.90 -17.92 -13.92
CA LYS A 7 -2.02 -17.63 -13.03
C LYS A 7 -1.69 -17.92 -11.56
N ILE A 8 -1.00 -19.01 -11.27
CA ILE A 8 -0.59 -19.35 -9.91
C ILE A 8 0.35 -18.26 -9.36
N ILE A 9 1.36 -17.87 -10.14
CA ILE A 9 2.30 -16.80 -9.77
C ILE A 9 1.54 -15.49 -9.55
N ALA A 10 0.63 -15.12 -10.45
CA ALA A 10 -0.15 -13.90 -10.33
C ALA A 10 -1.03 -13.87 -9.07
N ASN A 11 -1.64 -15.01 -8.69
CA ASN A 11 -2.40 -15.11 -7.45
C ASN A 11 -1.50 -14.99 -6.22
N ILE A 12 -0.33 -15.63 -6.22
CA ILE A 12 0.64 -15.51 -5.13
C ILE A 12 1.06 -14.04 -4.95
N LEU A 13 1.37 -13.36 -6.05
CA LEU A 13 1.70 -11.93 -6.03
C LEU A 13 0.53 -11.08 -5.52
N PHE A 14 -0.71 -11.42 -5.89
CA PHE A 14 -1.89 -10.72 -5.41
C PHE A 14 -2.03 -10.81 -3.88
N TYR A 15 -1.99 -12.02 -3.34
CA TYR A 15 -2.16 -12.26 -1.90
C TYR A 15 -0.99 -11.69 -1.09
N LEU A 16 0.24 -11.87 -1.57
CA LEU A 16 1.43 -11.34 -0.93
C LEU A 16 1.44 -9.80 -0.95
N GLY A 17 1.14 -9.21 -2.12
CA GLY A 17 1.02 -7.76 -2.27
C GLY A 17 -0.08 -7.17 -1.39
N GLY A 18 -1.26 -7.79 -1.38
CA GLY A 18 -2.38 -7.39 -0.52
C GLY A 18 -2.04 -7.50 0.97
N PHE A 19 -1.35 -8.55 1.40
CA PHE A 19 -0.88 -8.67 2.78
C PHE A 19 0.08 -7.52 3.15
N ILE A 20 1.03 -7.18 2.28
CA ILE A 20 1.95 -6.05 2.50
C ILE A 20 1.20 -4.73 2.53
N CYS A 21 0.24 -4.48 1.63
CA CYS A 21 -0.61 -3.28 1.66
C CYS A 21 -1.35 -3.15 3.00
N CYS A 22 -1.99 -4.23 3.47
CA CYS A 22 -2.69 -4.25 4.75
C CYS A 22 -1.74 -4.03 5.93
N LEU A 23 -0.54 -4.62 5.90
CA LEU A 23 0.49 -4.41 6.92
C LEU A 23 0.96 -2.95 6.95
N ASN A 24 1.21 -2.35 5.78
CA ASN A 24 1.58 -0.94 5.66
C ASN A 24 0.50 -0.02 6.21
N PHE A 25 -0.77 -0.28 5.87
CA PHE A 25 -1.92 0.43 6.41
C PHE A 25 -2.02 0.29 7.93
N TYR A 26 -1.82 -0.93 8.46
CA TYR A 26 -1.81 -1.16 9.90
C TYR A 26 -0.69 -0.38 10.59
N LEU A 27 0.54 -0.48 10.10
CA LEU A 27 1.71 0.20 10.70
C LEU A 27 1.59 1.72 10.66
N SER A 28 1.00 2.27 9.58
CA SER A 28 0.91 3.71 9.36
C SER A 28 -0.32 4.34 10.03
N PHE A 29 -1.49 3.69 9.97
CA PHE A 29 -2.74 4.30 10.44
C PHE A 29 -3.31 3.67 11.70
N LEU A 30 -3.30 2.34 11.84
CA LEU A 30 -3.98 1.67 12.97
C LEU A 30 -3.10 1.50 14.19
N ARG A 31 -1.78 1.37 14.00
CA ARG A 31 -0.87 1.07 15.12
C ARG A 31 -0.87 2.18 16.17
N TYR A 32 -0.91 3.44 15.74
CA TYR A 32 -0.96 4.58 16.65
C TYR A 32 -2.26 4.66 17.49
N PRO A 33 -3.48 4.62 16.91
CA PRO A 33 -4.71 4.61 17.69
C PRO A 33 -4.83 3.37 18.59
N VAL A 34 -4.43 2.19 18.10
CA VAL A 34 -4.37 0.97 18.94
C VAL A 34 -3.44 1.17 20.13
N TYR A 35 -2.26 1.76 19.90
CA TYR A 35 -1.31 2.08 20.97
C TYR A 35 -1.90 3.02 22.02
N LYS A 36 -2.63 4.05 21.57
CA LYS A 36 -3.29 5.04 22.44
C LYS A 36 -4.43 4.42 23.25
N ILE A 37 -5.26 3.58 22.64
CA ILE A 37 -6.36 2.87 23.30
C ILE A 37 -5.83 1.92 24.38
N LEU A 38 -4.75 1.20 24.08
CA LEU A 38 -4.12 0.26 25.02
C LEU A 38 -3.33 0.93 26.14
N LYS A 39 -3.26 2.28 26.18
CA LYS A 39 -2.53 3.07 27.19
C LYS A 39 -1.13 2.51 27.50
N LYS A 40 -0.41 2.07 26.47
CA LYS A 40 0.92 1.50 26.66
C LYS A 40 1.85 2.57 27.25
N THR A 41 2.58 2.20 28.29
CA THR A 41 3.49 3.08 29.06
C THR A 41 4.85 3.26 28.40
N GLU A 42 5.14 2.47 27.36
CA GLU A 42 6.37 2.58 26.59
C GLU A 42 6.40 3.89 25.76
N LYS A 43 7.51 4.19 25.07
CA LYS A 43 7.53 5.26 24.07
C LYS A 43 7.08 4.68 22.71
N TYR A 44 6.11 5.32 22.07
CA TYR A 44 5.71 4.93 20.71
C TYR A 44 6.87 5.15 19.74
N LYS A 45 7.34 4.07 19.09
CA LYS A 45 8.32 4.13 18.01
C LYS A 45 7.60 3.96 16.67
N TRP A 46 7.63 4.99 15.83
CA TRP A 46 7.13 4.89 14.46
C TRP A 46 7.94 3.84 13.70
N ILE A 47 7.27 2.90 13.04
CA ILE A 47 7.90 1.89 12.19
C ILE A 47 7.38 2.17 10.78
N SER A 48 8.28 2.55 9.89
CA SER A 48 8.00 2.59 8.46
C SER A 48 7.84 1.15 7.96
N GLY A 49 6.73 0.84 7.30
CA GLY A 49 6.55 -0.43 6.58
C GLY A 49 7.51 -0.55 5.40
N LEU A 50 7.27 -1.53 4.52
CA LEU A 50 7.95 -1.64 3.22
C LEU A 50 7.11 -0.88 2.19
N PRO A 51 7.35 0.42 1.99
CA PRO A 51 6.53 1.22 1.10
C PRO A 51 6.70 0.67 -0.32
N PHE A 52 5.69 0.82 -1.17
CA PHE A 52 5.73 0.50 -2.60
C PHE A 52 5.76 -0.99 -2.97
N VAL A 53 6.31 -1.88 -2.14
CA VAL A 53 6.41 -3.33 -2.45
C VAL A 53 5.02 -3.97 -2.58
N GLY A 54 4.09 -3.62 -1.70
CA GLY A 54 2.72 -4.14 -1.72
C GLY A 54 1.98 -3.75 -2.99
N SER A 55 1.86 -2.44 -3.25
CA SER A 55 1.23 -1.92 -4.46
C SER A 55 1.89 -2.40 -5.75
N LEU A 56 3.23 -2.56 -5.80
CA LEU A 56 3.92 -3.10 -6.97
C LEU A 56 3.48 -4.54 -7.30
N PHE A 57 3.43 -5.42 -6.31
CA PHE A 57 2.98 -6.80 -6.51
C PHE A 57 1.51 -6.88 -6.93
N VAL A 58 0.65 -6.02 -6.35
CA VAL A 58 -0.76 -5.93 -6.74
C VAL A 58 -0.90 -5.44 -8.19
N VAL A 59 -0.13 -4.43 -8.62
CA VAL A 59 -0.16 -3.93 -10.02
C VAL A 59 0.27 -5.02 -11.00
N ILE A 60 1.36 -5.73 -10.72
CA ILE A 60 1.84 -6.83 -11.57
C ILE A 60 0.77 -7.93 -11.68
N SER A 61 0.14 -8.27 -10.55
CA SER A 61 -0.95 -9.26 -10.54
C SER A 61 -2.16 -8.80 -11.34
N LEU A 62 -2.55 -7.53 -11.23
CA LEU A 62 -3.67 -6.95 -11.97
C LEU A 62 -3.46 -7.03 -13.49
N PHE A 63 -2.25 -6.76 -13.99
CA PHE A 63 -1.95 -6.93 -15.42
C PHE A 63 -2.17 -8.37 -15.91
N LEU A 64 -1.96 -9.36 -15.04
CA LEU A 64 -2.10 -10.77 -15.38
C LEU A 64 -3.52 -11.32 -15.16
N LEU A 65 -4.28 -10.73 -14.23
CA LEU A 65 -5.59 -11.22 -13.77
C LEU A 65 -6.74 -10.23 -13.99
N TYR A 66 -6.56 -9.19 -14.82
CA TYR A 66 -7.54 -8.11 -15.05
C TYR A 66 -8.93 -8.60 -15.47
N GLN A 67 -9.03 -9.79 -16.08
CA GLN A 67 -10.29 -10.38 -16.53
C GLN A 67 -11.18 -10.81 -15.34
N ILE A 68 -10.60 -10.99 -14.15
CA ILE A 68 -11.32 -11.38 -12.94
C ILE A 68 -11.75 -10.11 -12.20
N LYS A 69 -13.03 -9.73 -12.35
CA LYS A 69 -13.61 -8.49 -11.80
C LYS A 69 -13.32 -8.28 -10.31
N TRP A 70 -13.42 -9.33 -9.50
CA TRP A 70 -13.15 -9.24 -8.06
C TRP A 70 -11.70 -8.88 -7.75
N ILE A 71 -10.75 -9.45 -8.49
CA ILE A 71 -9.31 -9.15 -8.34
C ILE A 71 -9.03 -7.71 -8.76
N LEU A 72 -9.68 -7.25 -9.83
CA LEU A 72 -9.58 -5.86 -10.26
C LEU A 72 -10.04 -4.87 -9.17
N ILE A 73 -11.24 -5.08 -8.64
CA ILE A 73 -11.82 -4.19 -7.61
C ILE A 73 -10.96 -4.22 -6.33
N SER A 74 -10.66 -5.42 -5.83
CA SER A 74 -9.84 -5.55 -4.61
C SER A 74 -8.43 -5.02 -4.79
N GLY A 75 -7.81 -5.19 -5.96
CA GLY A 75 -6.51 -4.63 -6.28
C GLY A 75 -6.50 -3.10 -6.27
N ILE A 76 -7.53 -2.45 -6.84
CA ILE A 76 -7.67 -0.98 -6.78
C ILE A 76 -7.79 -0.49 -5.34
N VAL A 77 -8.60 -1.17 -4.52
CA VAL A 77 -8.74 -0.86 -3.09
C VAL A 77 -7.40 -1.02 -2.37
N LEU A 78 -6.71 -2.15 -2.56
CA LEU A 78 -5.42 -2.45 -1.94
C LEU A 78 -4.34 -1.42 -2.30
N ILE A 79 -4.28 -1.00 -3.57
CA ILE A 79 -3.37 0.06 -4.00
C ILE A 79 -3.74 1.36 -3.32
N SER A 80 -5.01 1.73 -3.27
CA SER A 80 -5.47 3.02 -2.69
C SER A 80 -5.17 3.13 -1.19
N ILE A 81 -5.27 2.02 -0.45
CA ILE A 81 -4.98 1.99 0.99
C ILE A 81 -3.49 1.76 1.31
N ASP A 82 -2.66 1.43 0.32
CA ASP A 82 -1.21 1.31 0.51
C ASP A 82 -0.62 2.71 0.69
N THR A 83 -0.49 3.13 1.95
CA THR A 83 0.04 4.44 2.34
C THR A 83 1.51 4.62 2.00
N GLY A 84 2.19 3.52 1.63
CA GLY A 84 3.52 3.54 1.06
C GLY A 84 3.54 3.56 -0.48
N GLY A 85 2.38 3.61 -1.12
CA GLY A 85 2.25 3.57 -2.57
C GLY A 85 2.77 4.84 -3.24
N ILE A 86 3.17 4.70 -4.51
CA ILE A 86 3.77 5.79 -5.30
C ILE A 86 2.84 7.01 -5.44
N HIS A 87 1.52 6.80 -5.40
CA HIS A 87 0.53 7.88 -5.49
C HIS A 87 0.56 8.78 -4.24
N TRP A 88 0.75 8.21 -3.05
CA TRP A 88 0.94 9.01 -1.83
C TRP A 88 2.29 9.72 -1.83
N PHE A 89 3.35 9.07 -2.31
CA PHE A 89 4.67 9.71 -2.46
C PHE A 89 4.65 10.89 -3.44
N LEU A 90 4.03 10.72 -4.61
CA LEU A 90 3.88 11.81 -5.57
C LEU A 90 2.99 12.93 -5.01
N GLY A 91 1.91 12.58 -4.31
CA GLY A 91 1.04 13.55 -3.66
C GLY A 91 1.78 14.41 -2.63
N THR A 92 2.64 13.83 -1.79
CA THR A 92 3.41 14.58 -0.79
C THR A 92 4.48 15.46 -1.42
N VAL A 93 5.17 14.99 -2.47
CA VAL A 93 6.15 15.79 -3.23
C VAL A 93 5.47 16.99 -3.89
N LEU A 94 4.34 16.76 -4.60
CA LEU A 94 3.60 17.84 -5.26
C LEU A 94 3.03 18.85 -4.25
N TYR A 95 2.48 18.37 -3.14
CA TYR A 95 2.01 19.23 -2.06
C TYR A 95 3.15 20.10 -1.52
N HIS A 96 4.31 19.51 -1.24
CA HIS A 96 5.46 20.24 -0.74
C HIS A 96 5.94 21.30 -1.75
N GLU A 97 6.05 20.98 -3.04
CA GLU A 97 6.43 21.95 -4.07
C GLU A 97 5.42 23.10 -4.21
N LEU A 98 4.13 22.80 -4.22
CA LEU A 98 3.08 23.81 -4.42
C LEU A 98 2.92 24.75 -3.21
N PHE A 99 2.96 24.21 -1.99
CA PHE A 99 2.73 24.99 -0.77
C PHE A 99 4.01 25.66 -0.24
N LYS A 100 5.18 25.03 -0.36
CA LYS A 100 6.45 25.69 0.02
C LYS A 100 6.83 26.84 -0.91
N LYS A 101 6.40 26.77 -2.17
CA LYS A 101 6.54 27.90 -3.11
C LYS A 101 5.63 29.09 -2.74
N LYS A 102 4.53 28.84 -2.04
CA LYS A 102 3.57 29.87 -1.63
C LYS A 102 3.97 30.62 -0.35
N GLU A 103 4.80 30.02 0.50
CA GLU A 103 5.36 30.70 1.69
C GLU A 103 6.61 31.54 1.40
N ASN A 104 7.26 31.34 0.25
CA ASN A 104 8.47 32.06 -0.16
C ASN A 104 8.23 33.09 -1.28
N ALA A 105 6.97 33.42 -1.59
CA ALA A 105 6.55 34.41 -2.60
C ALA A 105 5.70 35.49 -1.93
#